data_AF-A0A5B1AXV6-F1
#
_entry.id   AF-A0A5B1AXV6-F1
#
_cell.length_a   1.000
_cell.length_b   1.000
_cell.length_c   1.000
_cell.angle_alpha   90.00
_cell.angle_beta   90.00
_cell.angle_gamma   90.00
#
_symmetry.space_group_name_H-M   'P 1'
#
loop_
_entity.id
_entity.type
_entity.pdbx_description
1 polymer ?
#
loop_
_entity_poly.entity_id
_entity_poly.type
_entity_poly.pdbx_seq_one_letter_code
_entity_poly.pdbx_strand_id
1 'polypeptide(L)'
;GAVELLTQAQPWPGDGRVRRAGVSSFGISGTNAHVIVEAVAEQSREPGRSRPVVPWVISAKSASALGAQAVRLAGYLRAHPELDVADVGWSLAGRSTFEHRAVVVGGERDGLLAGLDELAGDEVLSVVRGTATPAGKTVFVFPGQGSQWVGMG
;
A
#
# COMPACT_ATOMS: atom_id res chain seq x y z
N GLY A 1 -11.71 -41.08 17.09
CA GLY A 1 -12.33 -40.71 15.80
C GLY A 1 -11.38 -39.82 15.03
N ALA A 2 -11.61 -39.59 13.75
CA ALA A 2 -10.71 -38.83 12.87
C ALA A 2 -10.78 -37.28 13.06
N VAL A 3 -11.17 -36.83 14.26
CA VAL A 3 -11.34 -35.40 14.60
C VAL A 3 -10.56 -35.12 15.87
N GLU A 4 -9.81 -34.04 15.86
CA GLU A 4 -9.01 -33.55 16.98
C GLU A 4 -9.22 -32.04 17.15
N LEU A 5 -9.32 -31.58 18.39
CA LEU A 5 -9.48 -30.17 18.71
C LEU A 5 -8.11 -29.47 18.72
N LEU A 6 -7.97 -28.38 17.96
CA LEU A 6 -6.80 -27.51 18.05
C LEU A 6 -6.84 -26.73 19.38
N THR A 7 -5.93 -27.08 20.29
CA THR A 7 -5.76 -26.40 21.60
C THR A 7 -4.66 -25.34 21.59
N GLN A 8 -3.84 -25.32 20.54
CA GLN A 8 -2.77 -24.35 20.29
C GLN A 8 -2.56 -24.18 18.78
N ALA A 9 -1.89 -23.11 18.36
CA ALA A 9 -1.53 -22.91 16.96
C ALA A 9 -0.59 -24.02 16.48
N GLN A 10 -0.91 -24.62 15.33
CA GLN A 10 -0.12 -25.69 14.73
C GLN A 10 0.28 -25.32 13.30
N PRO A 11 1.49 -25.71 12.85
CA PRO A 11 1.84 -25.65 11.44
C PRO A 11 0.80 -26.39 10.59
N TRP A 12 0.42 -25.82 9.45
CA TRP A 12 -0.45 -26.46 8.49
C TRP A 12 0.34 -26.78 7.22
N PRO A 13 1.03 -27.93 7.17
CA PRO A 13 1.87 -28.29 6.03
C PRO A 13 1.02 -28.57 4.79
N GLY A 14 1.55 -28.18 3.62
CA GLY A 14 0.97 -28.43 2.31
C GLY A 14 1.68 -29.59 1.63
N ASP A 15 1.61 -30.80 2.20
CA ASP A 15 2.36 -31.99 1.77
C ASP A 15 1.87 -32.54 0.42
N GLY A 16 2.09 -31.78 -0.66
CA GLY A 16 1.65 -32.12 -2.02
C GLY A 16 0.12 -32.04 -2.23
N ARG A 17 -0.63 -31.58 -1.23
CA ARG A 17 -2.08 -31.34 -1.33
C ARG A 17 -2.43 -29.90 -1.01
N VAL A 18 -3.41 -29.36 -1.73
CA VAL A 18 -3.97 -28.04 -1.46
C VAL A 18 -4.60 -28.04 -0.07
N ARG A 19 -4.21 -27.08 0.76
CA ARG A 19 -4.79 -26.88 2.09
C ARG A 19 -6.27 -26.52 1.93
N ARG A 20 -7.14 -27.26 2.64
CA ARG A 20 -8.60 -27.11 2.55
C ARG A 20 -9.22 -27.13 3.94
N ALA A 21 -10.10 -26.19 4.24
CA ALA A 21 -10.89 -26.14 5.47
C ALA A 21 -12.40 -26.12 5.16
N GLY A 22 -13.19 -26.71 6.05
CA GLY A 22 -14.64 -26.55 6.07
C GLY A 22 -15.05 -25.51 7.11
N VAL A 23 -15.99 -24.64 6.76
CA VAL A 23 -16.67 -23.72 7.67
C VAL A 23 -18.15 -24.09 7.69
N SER A 24 -18.66 -24.47 8.85
CA SER A 24 -20.07 -24.82 9.05
C SER A 24 -20.75 -23.79 9.94
N SER A 25 -22.00 -23.44 9.60
CA SER A 25 -22.86 -22.58 10.40
C SER A 25 -24.25 -23.19 10.50
N PHE A 26 -24.77 -23.31 11.73
CA PHE A 26 -26.07 -23.92 12.03
C PHE A 26 -26.95 -22.92 12.76
N GLY A 27 -27.95 -22.38 12.07
CA GLY A 27 -28.85 -21.37 12.62
C GLY A 27 -29.90 -21.97 13.54
N ILE A 28 -30.32 -21.23 14.58
CA ILE A 28 -31.36 -21.67 15.52
C ILE A 28 -32.71 -21.98 14.86
N SER A 29 -33.00 -21.35 13.71
CA SER A 29 -34.19 -21.61 12.89
C SER A 29 -34.10 -22.90 12.06
N GLY A 30 -32.96 -23.59 12.06
CA GLY A 30 -32.71 -24.80 11.27
C GLY A 30 -32.07 -24.56 9.91
N THR A 31 -31.73 -23.31 9.55
CA THR A 31 -30.98 -23.04 8.31
C THR A 31 -29.51 -23.36 8.51
N ASN A 32 -28.98 -24.24 7.67
CA ASN A 32 -27.59 -24.70 7.73
C ASN A 32 -26.82 -24.24 6.49
N ALA A 33 -25.57 -23.84 6.69
CA ALA A 33 -24.64 -23.50 5.61
C ALA A 33 -23.30 -24.20 5.85
N HIS A 34 -22.69 -24.67 4.76
CA HIS A 34 -21.36 -25.25 4.77
C HIS A 34 -20.56 -24.74 3.57
N VAL A 35 -19.34 -24.27 3.83
CA VAL A 35 -18.42 -23.75 2.82
C VAL A 35 -17.10 -24.48 2.94
N ILE A 36 -16.51 -24.80 1.79
CA ILE A 36 -15.16 -25.34 1.69
C ILE A 36 -14.26 -24.21 1.18
N VAL A 37 -13.18 -23.92 1.92
CA VAL A 37 -12.16 -22.92 1.58
C VAL A 37 -10.89 -23.64 1.18
N GLU A 38 -10.30 -23.25 0.07
CA GLU A 38 -9.04 -23.78 -0.43
C GLU A 38 -7.97 -22.70 -0.49
N ALA A 39 -6.73 -23.05 -0.16
CA ALA A 39 -5.59 -22.16 -0.36
C ALA A 39 -5.30 -21.99 -1.85
N VAL A 40 -4.99 -20.75 -2.26
CA VAL A 40 -4.48 -20.46 -3.60
C VAL A 40 -3.02 -20.89 -3.66
N ALA A 41 -2.58 -21.39 -4.82
CA ALA A 41 -1.17 -21.70 -5.06
C ALA A 41 -0.32 -20.43 -4.87
N GLU A 42 0.80 -20.57 -4.16
CA GLU A 42 1.78 -19.49 -4.05
C GLU A 42 2.34 -19.19 -5.44
N GLN A 43 2.21 -17.93 -5.87
CA GLN A 43 2.79 -17.47 -7.12
C GLN A 43 4.20 -16.97 -6.84
N SER A 44 5.17 -17.45 -7.60
CA SER A 44 6.52 -16.91 -7.58
C SER A 44 6.50 -15.45 -8.01
N ARG A 45 6.98 -14.55 -7.15
CA ARG A 45 7.11 -13.14 -7.47
C ARG A 45 8.30 -12.95 -8.40
N GLU A 46 8.08 -12.38 -9.58
CA GLU A 46 9.19 -11.92 -10.41
C GLU A 46 9.72 -10.57 -9.87
N PRO A 47 11.04 -10.36 -9.85
CA PRO A 47 11.60 -9.08 -9.47
C PRO A 47 11.08 -7.97 -10.38
N GLY A 48 10.46 -6.94 -9.79
CA GLY A 48 10.03 -5.75 -10.53
C GLY A 48 11.23 -4.98 -11.08
N ARG A 49 11.01 -4.19 -12.14
CA ARG A 49 12.04 -3.25 -12.60
C ARG A 49 12.26 -2.17 -11.55
N SER A 50 13.50 -1.98 -11.14
CA SER A 50 13.90 -0.84 -10.32
C SER A 50 13.58 0.46 -11.05
N ARG A 51 13.02 1.43 -10.31
CA ARG A 51 12.76 2.78 -10.78
C ARG A 51 13.59 3.76 -9.94
N PRO A 52 14.27 4.74 -10.57
CA PRO A 52 15.09 5.69 -9.85
C PRO A 52 14.25 6.61 -8.95
N VAL A 53 12.95 6.77 -9.24
CA VAL A 53 12.01 7.57 -8.47
C VAL A 53 10.66 6.85 -8.40
N VAL A 54 10.09 6.79 -7.20
CA VAL A 54 8.78 6.22 -6.91
C VAL A 54 7.96 7.26 -6.13
N PRO A 55 6.72 7.56 -6.57
CA PRO A 55 5.80 8.36 -5.79
C PRO A 55 5.01 7.50 -4.79
N TRP A 56 5.02 7.89 -3.53
CA TRP A 56 4.09 7.38 -2.52
C TRP A 56 2.95 8.35 -2.35
N VAL A 57 1.80 7.99 -2.93
CA VAL A 57 0.56 8.78 -2.88
C VAL A 57 -0.25 8.42 -1.65
N ILE A 58 -0.65 9.42 -0.86
CA ILE A 58 -1.45 9.23 0.34
C ILE A 58 -2.63 10.19 0.28
N SER A 59 -3.81 9.70 0.65
CA SER A 59 -4.98 10.56 0.75
C SER A 59 -5.85 10.23 1.95
N ALA A 60 -6.59 11.23 2.44
CA ALA A 60 -7.52 11.09 3.54
C ALA A 60 -8.69 12.08 3.45
N LYS A 61 -9.72 11.85 4.25
CA LYS A 61 -10.91 12.71 4.33
C LYS A 61 -10.71 13.99 5.16
N SER A 62 -9.57 14.13 5.84
CA SER A 62 -9.20 15.33 6.58
C SER A 62 -7.68 15.49 6.63
N ALA A 63 -7.21 16.70 6.91
CA ALA A 63 -5.79 16.99 7.15
C ALA A 63 -5.20 16.15 8.30
N SER A 64 -5.92 16.02 9.42
CA SER A 64 -5.48 15.21 10.56
C SER A 64 -5.41 13.71 10.23
N ALA A 65 -6.37 13.21 9.45
CA ALA A 65 -6.36 11.81 9.00
C ALA A 65 -5.22 11.52 8.01
N LEU A 66 -4.78 12.53 7.24
CA LEU A 66 -3.63 12.42 6.35
C LEU A 66 -2.33 12.24 7.16
N GLY A 67 -2.09 13.09 8.15
CA GLY A 67 -0.95 12.93 9.06
C GLY A 67 -0.98 11.61 9.83
N ALA A 68 -2.14 11.22 10.37
CA ALA A 68 -2.29 9.92 11.05
C ALA A 68 -2.05 8.72 10.11
N GLN A 69 -2.39 8.83 8.82
CA GLN A 69 -2.09 7.80 7.84
C GLN A 69 -0.59 7.72 7.55
N ALA A 70 0.11 8.85 7.50
CA ALA A 70 1.57 8.89 7.36
C ALA A 70 2.26 8.18 8.54
N VAL A 71 1.84 8.46 9.78
CA VAL A 71 2.35 7.77 10.99
C VAL A 71 2.17 6.25 10.89
N ARG A 72 0.95 5.80 10.56
CA ARG A 72 0.66 4.35 10.45
C ARG A 72 1.48 3.69 9.35
N LEU A 73 1.61 4.35 8.19
CA LEU A 73 2.38 3.82 7.07
C LEU A 73 3.87 3.73 7.44
N ALA A 74 4.44 4.79 8.01
CA ALA A 74 5.84 4.79 8.45
C ALA A 74 6.11 3.69 9.49
N GLY A 75 5.24 3.56 10.49
CA GLY A 75 5.33 2.49 11.49
C GLY A 75 5.26 1.08 10.88
N TYR A 76 4.32 0.87 9.95
CA TYR A 76 4.20 -0.40 9.24
C TYR A 76 5.44 -0.71 8.42
N LEU A 77 5.96 0.25 7.65
CA LEU A 77 7.12 0.04 6.79
C LEU A 77 8.42 -0.16 7.57
N ARG A 78 8.57 0.46 8.76
CA ARG A 78 9.70 0.18 9.66
C ARG A 78 9.66 -1.23 10.23
N ALA A 79 8.45 -1.75 10.51
CA ALA A 79 8.28 -3.13 10.97
C ALA A 79 8.46 -4.17 9.86
N HIS A 80 8.43 -3.75 8.59
CA HIS A 80 8.53 -4.60 7.40
C HIS A 80 9.60 -4.08 6.42
N PRO A 81 10.90 -4.15 6.80
CA PRO A 81 12.00 -3.66 5.98
C PRO A 81 12.16 -4.40 4.64
N GLU A 82 11.63 -5.61 4.53
CA GLU A 82 11.67 -6.46 3.34
C GLU A 82 10.78 -5.99 2.19
N LEU A 83 9.84 -5.08 2.43
CA LEU A 83 8.93 -4.58 1.40
C LEU A 83 9.67 -3.68 0.39
N ASP A 84 9.48 -3.93 -0.90
CA ASP A 84 10.04 -3.09 -1.94
C ASP A 84 9.30 -1.74 -2.04
N VAL A 85 10.05 -0.65 -2.26
CA VAL A 85 9.50 0.71 -2.28
C VAL A 85 8.55 0.96 -3.46
N ALA A 86 8.78 0.31 -4.61
CA ALA A 86 7.92 0.41 -5.78
C ALA A 86 6.61 -0.36 -5.57
N ASP A 87 6.67 -1.52 -4.91
CA ASP A 87 5.47 -2.29 -4.55
C ASP A 87 4.58 -1.55 -3.55
N VAL A 88 5.19 -0.84 -2.60
CA VAL A 88 4.47 0.07 -1.69
C VAL A 88 3.80 1.18 -2.49
N GLY A 89 4.53 1.86 -3.38
CA GLY A 89 3.99 2.92 -4.22
C GLY A 89 2.83 2.44 -5.11
N TRP A 90 2.98 1.27 -5.72
CA TRP A 90 1.94 0.62 -6.51
C TRP A 90 0.68 0.34 -5.68
N SER A 91 0.85 -0.26 -4.50
CA SER A 91 -0.25 -0.58 -3.61
C SER A 91 -0.98 0.68 -3.12
N LEU A 92 -0.24 1.75 -2.85
CA LEU A 92 -0.79 3.06 -2.48
C LEU A 92 -1.60 3.68 -3.62
N ALA A 93 -1.14 3.56 -4.87
CA ALA A 93 -1.86 4.06 -6.04
C ALA A 93 -3.20 3.35 -6.28
N GLY A 94 -3.34 2.09 -5.83
CA GLY A 94 -4.58 1.33 -5.89
C GLY A 94 -5.57 1.61 -4.75
N ARG A 95 -5.22 2.45 -3.76
CA ARG A 95 -6.13 2.79 -2.65
C ARG A 95 -7.19 3.80 -3.09
N SER A 96 -8.29 3.85 -2.33
CA SER A 96 -9.29 4.89 -2.48
C SER A 96 -8.65 6.28 -2.40
N THR A 97 -9.06 7.18 -3.29
CA THR A 97 -8.55 8.55 -3.36
C THR A 97 -9.53 9.53 -2.70
N PHE A 98 -9.03 10.34 -1.77
CA PHE A 98 -9.78 11.40 -1.08
C PHE A 98 -9.23 12.80 -1.38
N GLU A 99 -9.83 13.84 -0.81
CA GLU A 99 -9.53 15.24 -1.14
C GLU A 99 -8.20 15.72 -0.53
N HIS A 100 -7.90 15.41 0.74
CA HIS A 100 -6.60 15.77 1.31
C HIS A 100 -5.54 14.79 0.83
N ARG A 101 -4.56 15.26 0.06
CA ARG A 101 -3.57 14.43 -0.61
C ARG A 101 -2.16 14.89 -0.28
N ALA A 102 -1.25 13.94 -0.20
CA ALA A 102 0.18 14.17 -0.19
C ALA A 102 0.89 13.17 -1.09
N VAL A 103 2.04 13.58 -1.64
CA VAL A 103 2.93 12.74 -2.42
C VAL A 103 4.34 12.91 -1.87
N VAL A 104 4.91 11.80 -1.41
CA VAL A 104 6.35 11.71 -1.10
C VAL A 104 7.04 11.13 -2.31
N VAL A 105 8.10 11.78 -2.80
CA VAL A 105 8.80 11.38 -4.03
C VAL A 105 10.24 11.03 -3.68
N GLY A 106 10.68 9.82 -4.03
CA GLY A 106 12.05 9.38 -3.75
C GLY A 106 12.39 8.04 -4.40
N GLY A 107 13.68 7.74 -4.51
CA GLY A 107 14.18 6.45 -5.00
C GLY A 107 14.56 5.48 -3.87
N GLU A 108 14.80 6.01 -2.68
CA GLU A 108 15.34 5.25 -1.55
C GLU A 108 14.36 5.25 -0.38
N ARG A 109 14.33 4.12 0.33
CA ARG A 109 13.43 3.88 1.45
C ARG A 109 13.58 4.91 2.56
N ASP A 110 14.80 5.29 2.91
CA ASP A 110 15.05 6.22 4.02
C ASP A 110 14.52 7.62 3.69
N GLY A 111 14.75 8.11 2.46
CA GLY A 111 14.18 9.39 2.01
C GLY A 111 12.65 9.38 1.97
N LEU A 112 12.06 8.26 1.53
CA LEU A 112 10.61 8.11 1.52
C LEU A 112 10.02 8.04 2.95
N LEU A 113 10.67 7.36 3.89
CA LEU A 113 10.28 7.34 5.29
C LEU A 113 10.41 8.71 5.95
N ALA A 114 11.49 9.44 5.66
CA ALA A 114 11.68 10.80 6.15
C ALA A 114 10.57 11.73 5.68
N GLY A 115 10.14 11.63 4.42
CA GLY A 115 8.98 12.38 3.93
C GLY A 115 7.65 11.98 4.58
N LEU A 116 7.48 10.73 5.01
CA LEU A 116 6.31 10.35 5.82
C LEU A 116 6.35 10.97 7.21
N ASP A 117 7.53 11.07 7.82
CA ASP A 117 7.71 11.72 9.12
C ASP A 117 7.45 13.24 9.00
N GLU A 118 7.94 13.88 7.94
CA GLU A 118 7.66 15.28 7.59
C GLU A 118 6.14 15.52 7.54
N LEU A 119 5.43 14.69 6.75
CA LEU A 119 3.99 14.76 6.59
C LEU A 119 3.23 14.50 7.89
N ALA A 120 3.77 13.64 8.77
CA ALA A 120 3.19 13.36 10.09
C ALA A 120 3.38 14.54 11.06
N GLY A 121 4.52 15.24 10.98
CA GLY A 121 4.87 16.39 11.80
C GLY A 121 4.28 17.71 11.35
N ASP A 122 3.58 17.74 10.21
CA ASP A 122 3.11 18.96 9.53
C ASP A 122 4.26 19.91 9.11
N GLU A 123 5.46 19.36 8.97
CA GLU A 123 6.59 20.02 8.32
C GLU A 123 6.46 19.72 6.82
N VAL A 124 6.53 20.73 5.95
CA VAL A 124 6.36 20.55 4.50
C VAL A 124 7.49 21.24 3.76
N LEU A 125 8.61 20.53 3.65
CA LEU A 125 9.82 20.90 2.92
C LEU A 125 9.92 20.15 1.59
N SER A 126 9.83 18.81 1.62
CA SER A 126 10.04 17.95 0.45
C SER A 126 8.76 17.26 -0.03
N VAL A 127 7.70 17.26 0.79
CA VAL A 127 6.42 16.61 0.47
C VAL A 127 5.50 17.54 -0.32
N VAL A 128 4.93 17.05 -1.42
CA VAL A 128 3.88 17.79 -2.13
C VAL A 128 2.53 17.49 -1.47
N ARG A 129 1.89 18.48 -0.86
CA ARG A 129 0.58 18.34 -0.20
C ARG A 129 -0.44 19.34 -0.73
N GLY A 130 -1.71 18.93 -0.75
CA GLY A 130 -2.81 19.82 -1.09
C GLY A 130 -4.18 19.21 -0.85
N THR A 131 -5.22 20.02 -1.03
CA THR A 131 -6.61 19.55 -1.09
C THR A 131 -7.05 19.55 -2.55
N ALA A 132 -7.42 18.39 -3.07
CA ALA A 132 -7.85 18.23 -4.44
C ALA A 132 -9.18 18.94 -4.67
N THR A 133 -9.26 19.72 -5.74
CA THR A 133 -10.49 20.29 -6.29
C THR A 133 -10.90 19.51 -7.55
N PRO A 134 -12.15 19.65 -8.04
CA PRO A 134 -12.56 19.06 -9.31
C PRO A 134 -11.57 19.42 -10.42
N ALA A 135 -11.21 18.43 -11.25
CA ALA A 135 -10.24 18.65 -12.30
C ALA A 135 -10.74 19.71 -13.30
N GLY A 136 -9.90 20.72 -13.55
CA GLY A 136 -10.11 21.72 -14.58
C GLY A 136 -9.49 21.33 -15.92
N LYS A 137 -9.58 22.24 -16.91
CA LYS A 137 -8.85 22.09 -18.17
C LYS A 137 -7.34 22.24 -17.92
N THR A 138 -6.55 21.40 -18.58
CA THR A 138 -5.08 21.47 -18.53
C THR A 138 -4.54 22.23 -19.74
N VAL A 139 -3.57 23.12 -19.53
CA VAL A 139 -2.86 23.86 -20.58
C VAL A 139 -1.38 23.53 -20.49
N PHE A 140 -0.76 23.20 -21.62
CA PHE A 140 0.69 23.01 -21.71
C PHE A 140 1.35 24.30 -22.20
N VAL A 141 2.34 24.77 -21.47
CA VAL A 141 3.13 25.96 -21.80
C VAL A 141 4.54 25.50 -22.17
N PHE A 142 4.96 25.77 -23.40
CA PHE A 142 6.27 25.38 -23.91
C PHE A 142 7.22 26.58 -23.84
N PRO A 143 8.31 26.51 -23.06
CA PRO A 143 9.27 27.59 -22.99
C PRO A 143 10.01 27.75 -24.31
N GLY A 144 10.36 29.01 -24.65
CA GLY A 144 11.22 29.31 -25.79
C GLY A 144 12.68 28.91 -25.53
N GLN A 145 13.56 29.32 -26.44
CA GLN A 145 15.01 29.11 -26.31
C GLN A 145 15.57 29.77 -25.04
N GLY A 146 16.48 29.09 -24.33
CA GLY A 146 17.16 29.61 -23.13
C GLY A 146 16.88 28.86 -21.83
N SER A 147 15.94 27.91 -21.82
CA SER A 147 15.65 27.05 -20.66
C SER A 147 16.47 25.76 -20.59
N GLN A 148 17.36 25.52 -21.56
CA GLN A 148 18.19 24.32 -21.59
C GLN A 148 19.28 24.33 -20.50
N TRP A 149 19.56 23.18 -19.90
CA TRP A 149 20.69 22.93 -19.00
C TRP A 149 21.52 21.71 -19.45
N VAL A 150 22.75 21.61 -18.96
CA VAL A 150 23.62 20.46 -19.24
C VAL A 150 22.97 19.19 -18.70
N GLY A 151 22.77 18.20 -19.57
CA GLY A 151 22.14 16.92 -19.20
C GLY A 151 20.61 16.92 -19.21
N MET A 152 19.95 17.89 -19.87
CA MET A 152 18.51 17.82 -20.12
C MET A 152 18.19 16.65 -21.08
N GLY A 153 17.36 15.72 -20.63
CA GLY A 153 16.96 14.50 -21.35
C GLY A 153 17.09 13.26 -20.47
#